data_AF-A0A2M7UCH7-F1
#
_entry.id   AF-A0A2M7UCH7-F1
#
_cell.length_a   1.000
_cell.length_b   1.000
_cell.length_c   1.000
_cell.angle_alpha   90.00
_cell.angle_beta   90.00
_cell.angle_gamma   90.00
#
_symmetry.space_group_name_H-M   'P 1'
#
loop_
_entity.id
_entity.type
_entity.pdbx_description
1 polymer ?
#
loop_
_entity_poly.entity_id
_entity_poly.type
_entity_poly.pdbx_seq_one_letter_code
_entity_poly.pdbx_strand_id
1 'polypeptide(L)' 'MKRTASAIWKGSLKDGKGLISTKSGVLSNTQYSFSTRFE' A
#
# COMPACT_ATOMS: atom_id res chain seq x y z
N MET A 1 17.61 10.92 -5.65
CA MET A 1 16.86 10.56 -4.42
C MET A 1 16.31 9.14 -4.57
N LYS A 2 16.68 8.20 -3.69
CA LYS A 2 16.07 6.85 -3.66
C LYS A 2 14.83 6.90 -2.75
N ARG A 3 13.62 6.84 -3.33
CA ARG A 3 12.37 6.76 -2.56
C ARG A 3 12.08 5.29 -2.26
N THR A 4 12.22 4.88 -1.00
CA THR A 4 11.83 3.56 -0.52
C THR A 4 10.44 3.60 0.09
N ALA A 5 9.61 2.62 -0.29
CA ALA A 5 8.29 2.39 0.29
C ALA A 5 8.19 0.93 0.71
N SER A 6 7.44 0.70 1.78
CA SER A 6 7.14 -0.62 2.32
C SER A 6 5.63 -0.83 2.25
N ALA A 7 5.21 -1.94 1.68
CA ALA A 7 3.80 -2.33 1.62
C ALA A 7 3.62 -3.64 2.37
N ILE A 8 2.62 -3.69 3.25
CA ILE A 8 2.21 -4.91 3.97
C ILE A 8 0.86 -5.31 3.41
N TRP A 9 0.80 -6.46 2.76
CA TRP A 9 -0.44 -7.01 2.21
C TRP A 9 -0.96 -8.14 3.09
N LYS A 10 -2.24 -8.08 3.46
CA LYS A 10 -2.92 -9.17 4.18
C LYS A 10 -4.19 -9.58 3.42
N GLY A 11 -4.20 -10.83 2.96
CA GLY A 11 -5.32 -11.44 2.24
C GLY A 11 -5.02 -11.74 0.76
N SER A 12 -6.07 -12.13 0.03
CA SER A 12 -6.01 -12.52 -1.39
C SER A 12 -5.79 -11.31 -2.31
N LEU A 13 -5.50 -11.53 -3.60
CA LEU A 13 -5.21 -10.42 -4.53
C LEU A 13 -6.42 -9.47 -4.71
N LYS A 14 -7.64 -10.01 -4.77
CA LYS A 14 -8.89 -9.27 -5.02
C LYS A 14 -9.48 -8.61 -3.77
N ASP A 15 -9.59 -9.38 -2.68
CA ASP A 15 -10.19 -8.94 -1.40
C ASP A 15 -9.16 -8.52 -0.34
N GLY A 16 -7.87 -8.62 -0.67
CA GLY A 16 -6.81 -8.29 0.27
C GLY A 16 -6.80 -6.81 0.61
N LYS A 17 -6.46 -6.54 1.86
CA LYS A 17 -6.23 -5.20 2.36
C LYS A 17 -4.74 -5.03 2.54
N GLY A 18 -4.19 -4.05 1.83
CA GLY A 18 -2.83 -3.60 1.98
C GLY A 18 -2.74 -2.33 2.80
N LEU A 19 -1.61 -2.14 3.44
CA LEU A 19 -1.19 -0.86 4.00
C LEU A 19 0.13 -0.49 3.35
N ILE A 20 0.21 0.72 2.80
CA ILE A 20 1.44 1.25 2.21
C ILE A 20 1.98 2.39 3.05
N SER A 21 3.27 2.29 3.36
CA SER A 21 4.03 3.26 4.14
C SER A 21 5.27 3.69 3.35
N THR A 22 5.38 4.99 3.11
CA THR A 22 6.48 5.58 2.35
C THR A 22 7.41 6.29 3.31
N LYS A 23 8.73 6.12 3.14
CA LYS A 23 9.74 6.71 4.05
C LYS A 23 9.68 8.25 4.10
N SER A 24 9.06 8.88 3.10
CA SER A 24 8.86 10.32 3.03
C SER A 24 7.72 10.85 3.92
N GLY A 25 6.95 9.99 4.60
CA GLY A 25 5.83 10.39 5.47
C GLY A 25 4.53 10.75 4.75
N VAL A 26 4.60 11.12 3.46
CA VAL A 26 3.44 11.52 2.62
C VAL A 26 2.34 10.47 2.59
N LEU A 27 2.72 9.20 2.60
CA LEU A 27 1.80 8.06 2.61
C LEU A 27 2.21 7.19 3.79
N SER A 28 1.66 7.46 4.97
CA SER A 28 1.95 6.72 6.20
C SER A 28 0.73 5.89 6.58
N ASN A 29 0.86 4.57 6.56
CA ASN A 29 -0.21 3.63 6.90
C ASN A 29 -1.47 3.82 6.04
N THR A 30 -1.29 4.26 4.80
CA THR A 30 -2.37 4.55 3.88
C THR A 30 -2.98 3.24 3.43
N GLN A 31 -4.31 3.15 3.46
CA GLN A 31 -5.00 1.97 2.99
C GLN A 31 -4.77 1.80 1.50
N TYR A 32 -4.25 0.64 1.14
CA TYR A 32 -3.91 0.27 -0.22
C TYR A 32 -4.72 -0.97 -0.57
N SER A 33 -5.74 -0.82 -1.42
CA SER A 33 -6.61 -1.91 -1.83
C SER A 33 -6.52 -2.12 -3.33
N PHE A 34 -6.60 -3.38 -3.77
CA PHE A 34 -6.50 -3.74 -5.18
C PHE A 34 -7.60 -3.05 -5.99
N SER A 35 -8.81 -3.01 -5.44
CA SER A 35 -9.98 -2.31 -5.99
C SER A 35 -9.76 -0.82 -6.25
N THR A 36 -8.89 -0.16 -5.46
CA THR A 36 -8.63 1.28 -5.64
C THR A 36 -7.57 1.60 -6.69
N ARG A 37 -6.88 0.58 -7.24
CA ARG A 37 -5.75 0.78 -8.16
C ARG A 37 -5.78 -0.08 -9.43
N PHE A 38 -6.56 -1.16 -9.43
CA PHE A 38 -6.66 -2.10 -10.55
C PHE A 38 -8.09 -2.35 -11.03
N GLU A 39 -9.10 -1.76 -10.37
CA GLU A 39 -10.50 -1.77 -10.80
C GLU A 39 -10.93 -0.35 -11.21
#